data_AF-A0ABD5TGU7-F1
#
_entry.id   AF-A0ABD5TGU7-F1
#
_cell.length_a   1.000
_cell.length_b   1.000
_cell.length_c   1.000
_cell.angle_alpha   90.00
_cell.angle_beta   90.00
_cell.angle_gamma   90.00
#
_symmetry.space_group_name_H-M   'P 1'
#
loop_
_entity.id
_entity.type
_entity.pdbx_description
1 polymer ?
#
loop_
_entity_poly.entity_id
_entity_poly.type
_entity_poly.pdbx_seq_one_letter_code
_entity_poly.pdbx_strand_id
1 'polypeptide(L)'
;MSRSTFDTEFSLDLVVNLVPLSILLFFVGLFAVYNPWGVDPLQSTVQFAILASVIAALVIVTYAAARAIEADERRPEDERPEDTGG
;
A
#
# COMPACT_ATOMS: atom_id res chain seq x y z
N MET A 1 22.69 12.05 7.38
CA MET A 1 22.35 11.28 6.16
C MET A 1 21.46 12.15 5.29
N SER A 2 21.72 12.26 3.99
CA SER A 2 21.02 13.18 3.08
C SER A 2 19.55 12.82 2.92
N ARG A 3 18.63 13.78 3.06
CA ARG A 3 17.17 13.61 2.90
C ARG A 3 16.76 12.83 1.64
N SER A 4 17.55 12.92 0.56
CA SER A 4 17.31 12.26 -0.72
C SER A 4 17.20 10.72 -0.70
N THR A 5 17.87 10.02 0.22
CA THR A 5 17.77 8.54 0.27
C THR A 5 16.43 8.09 0.87
N PHE A 6 15.96 8.82 1.88
CA PHE A 6 14.70 8.50 2.57
C PHE A 6 13.48 8.76 1.66
N ASP A 7 13.47 9.90 0.96
CA ASP A 7 12.36 10.25 0.05
C ASP A 7 12.22 9.27 -1.12
N THR A 8 13.34 8.74 -1.64
CA THR A 8 13.34 7.83 -2.79
C THR A 8 12.92 6.42 -2.39
N GLU A 9 13.44 5.89 -1.29
CA GLU A 9 13.12 4.54 -0.79
C GLU A 9 11.66 4.46 -0.31
N PHE A 10 11.20 5.49 0.42
CA PHE A 10 9.80 5.65 0.84
C PHE A 10 8.83 5.73 -0.36
N SER A 11 9.12 6.61 -1.32
CA SER A 11 8.26 6.76 -2.49
C SER A 11 8.27 5.49 -3.35
N LEU A 12 9.40 4.78 -3.42
CA LEU A 12 9.52 3.55 -4.19
C LEU A 12 8.71 2.41 -3.56
N ASP A 13 8.74 2.22 -2.24
CA ASP A 13 7.96 1.16 -1.58
C ASP A 13 6.45 1.38 -1.72
N LEU A 14 5.99 2.62 -1.54
CA LEU A 14 4.58 2.97 -1.70
C LEU A 14 4.13 2.79 -3.16
N VAL A 15 4.94 3.22 -4.13
CA VAL A 15 4.65 3.07 -5.56
C VAL A 15 4.69 1.61 -6.00
N VAL A 16 5.64 0.80 -5.50
CA VAL A 16 5.75 -0.64 -5.80
C VAL A 16 4.52 -1.42 -5.35
N ASN A 17 3.81 -0.96 -4.30
CA ASN A 17 2.53 -1.56 -3.88
C ASN A 17 1.32 -0.92 -4.59
N LEU A 18 1.34 0.39 -4.82
CA LEU A 18 0.26 1.14 -5.45
C LEU A 18 0.06 0.77 -6.93
N VAL A 19 1.15 0.52 -7.67
CA VAL A 19 1.07 0.16 -9.10
C VAL A 19 0.36 -1.19 -9.30
N PRO A 20 0.75 -2.30 -8.63
CA PRO A 20 0.01 -3.55 -8.67
C PRO A 20 -1.46 -3.38 -8.26
N LEU A 21 -1.73 -2.63 -7.17
CA LEU A 21 -3.09 -2.37 -6.71
C LEU A 21 -3.94 -1.67 -7.79
N SER A 22 -3.37 -0.66 -8.45
CA SER A 22 -4.03 0.10 -9.51
C SER A 22 -4.35 -0.78 -10.72
N ILE A 23 -3.40 -1.61 -11.14
CA ILE A 23 -3.58 -2.56 -12.25
C ILE A 23 -4.68 -3.56 -11.91
N LEU A 24 -4.66 -4.13 -10.70
CA LEU A 24 -5.68 -5.09 -10.26
C LEU A 24 -7.07 -4.46 -10.24
N LEU A 25 -7.22 -3.28 -9.64
CA LEU A 25 -8.50 -2.56 -9.61
C LEU A 25 -9.03 -2.26 -11.02
N PHE A 26 -8.14 -1.82 -11.91
CA PHE A 26 -8.49 -1.53 -13.29
C PHE A 26 -9.04 -2.77 -14.00
N PHE A 27 -8.31 -3.89 -13.98
CA PHE A 27 -8.74 -5.10 -14.67
C PHE A 27 -9.93 -5.78 -14.00
N VAL A 28 -10.01 -5.78 -12.67
CA VAL A 28 -11.20 -6.28 -11.95
C VAL A 28 -12.44 -5.48 -12.37
N GLY A 29 -12.36 -4.15 -12.37
CA GLY A 29 -13.46 -3.29 -12.81
C GLY A 29 -13.80 -3.50 -14.29
N LEU A 30 -12.78 -3.56 -15.15
CA LEU A 30 -12.96 -3.78 -16.58
C LEU A 30 -13.68 -5.11 -16.87
N PHE A 31 -13.25 -6.21 -16.25
CA PHE A 31 -13.85 -7.52 -16.47
C PHE A 31 -15.16 -7.75 -15.71
N ALA A 32 -15.42 -6.98 -14.66
CA ALA A 32 -16.74 -6.95 -14.02
C ALA A 32 -17.80 -6.33 -14.95
N VAL A 33 -17.42 -5.35 -15.77
CA VAL A 33 -18.33 -4.68 -16.72
C VAL A 33 -18.35 -5.36 -18.09
N TYR A 34 -17.19 -5.77 -18.60
CA TYR A 34 -17.02 -6.35 -19.92
C TYR A 34 -16.25 -7.67 -19.85
N ASN A 35 -16.99 -8.78 -19.90
CA ASN A 35 -16.41 -10.12 -19.91
C ASN A 35 -16.66 -10.82 -21.27
N PRO A 36 -15.63 -10.91 -22.14
CA PRO A 36 -15.77 -11.54 -23.46
C PRO A 36 -15.76 -13.08 -23.42
N TRP A 37 -15.48 -13.69 -22.26
CA TRP A 37 -15.38 -15.16 -22.12
C TRP A 37 -16.61 -15.79 -21.45
N GLY A 38 -17.64 -14.99 -21.14
CA GLY A 38 -18.87 -15.44 -20.48
C GLY A 38 -18.75 -15.49 -18.96
N VAL A 39 -19.91 -15.55 -18.29
CA VAL A 39 -20.01 -15.51 -16.82
C VAL A 39 -20.53 -16.84 -16.32
N ASP A 40 -19.64 -17.67 -15.77
CA ASP A 40 -20.04 -18.81 -14.94
C ASP A 40 -20.09 -18.36 -13.47
N PRO A 41 -21.25 -18.47 -12.78
CA PRO A 41 -21.42 -17.90 -11.45
C PRO A 41 -20.41 -18.42 -10.41
N LEU A 42 -20.09 -19.72 -10.43
CA LEU A 42 -19.19 -20.30 -9.45
C LEU A 42 -17.75 -19.89 -9.74
N GLN A 43 -17.30 -20.06 -10.98
CA GLN A 43 -15.95 -19.72 -11.40
C GLN A 43 -15.66 -18.22 -11.25
N SER A 44 -16.56 -17.36 -11.73
CA SER A 44 -16.39 -15.91 -11.62
C SER A 44 -16.41 -15.45 -10.16
N THR A 45 -17.27 -16.01 -9.31
CA THR A 45 -17.30 -15.64 -7.88
C THR A 45 -15.99 -16.01 -7.20
N VAL A 46 -15.48 -17.23 -7.42
CA VAL A 46 -14.20 -17.66 -6.83
C VAL A 46 -13.04 -16.80 -7.34
N GLN A 47 -13.01 -16.50 -8.63
CA GLN A 47 -12.00 -15.63 -9.23
C GLN A 47 -12.01 -14.23 -8.61
N PHE A 48 -13.17 -13.58 -8.56
CA PHE A 48 -13.29 -12.24 -7.98
C PHE A 48 -13.03 -12.24 -6.47
N ALA A 49 -13.41 -13.29 -5.74
CA ALA A 49 -13.11 -13.40 -4.32
C ALA A 49 -11.60 -13.49 -4.06
N ILE A 50 -10.86 -14.26 -4.88
CA ILE A 50 -9.39 -14.33 -4.80
C ILE A 50 -8.78 -12.97 -5.15
N LEU A 51 -9.22 -12.32 -6.22
CA LEU A 51 -8.69 -11.00 -6.59
C LEU A 51 -9.00 -9.93 -5.53
N ALA A 52 -10.21 -9.95 -4.97
CA ALA A 52 -10.62 -9.04 -3.91
C ALA A 52 -9.81 -9.25 -2.63
N SER A 53 -9.46 -10.50 -2.27
CA SER A 53 -8.63 -10.78 -1.10
C SER A 53 -7.19 -10.28 -1.28
N VAL A 54 -6.63 -10.43 -2.48
CA VAL A 54 -5.31 -9.87 -2.82
C VAL A 54 -5.35 -8.34 -2.79
N ILE A 55 -6.36 -7.70 -3.38
CA ILE A 55 -6.56 -6.25 -3.30
C ILE A 55 -6.64 -5.79 -1.85
N ALA A 56 -7.45 -6.47 -1.03
CA ALA A 56 -7.59 -6.13 0.39
C ALA A 56 -6.26 -6.26 1.15
N ALA A 57 -5.51 -7.33 0.92
CA ALA A 57 -4.20 -7.52 1.53
C ALA A 57 -3.21 -6.41 1.13
N LEU A 58 -3.15 -6.05 -0.16
CA LEU A 58 -2.29 -4.98 -0.65
C LEU A 58 -2.68 -3.63 -0.04
N VAL A 59 -3.98 -3.32 0.03
CA VAL A 59 -4.47 -2.09 0.68
C VAL A 59 -4.06 -2.05 2.16
N ILE A 60 -4.23 -3.16 2.89
CA ILE A 60 -3.85 -3.24 4.31
C ILE A 60 -2.35 -3.00 4.48
N VAL A 61 -1.50 -3.65 3.69
CA VAL A 61 -0.04 -3.50 3.77
C VAL A 61 0.38 -2.08 3.38
N THR A 62 -0.18 -1.54 2.29
CA THR A 62 0.10 -0.16 1.83
C THR A 62 -0.26 0.85 2.91
N TYR A 63 -1.44 0.69 3.53
CA TYR A 63 -1.91 1.59 4.57
C TYR A 63 -1.08 1.45 5.85
N ALA A 64 -0.71 0.24 6.24
CA ALA A 64 0.16 0.00 7.39
C ALA A 64 1.53 0.65 7.20
N ALA A 65 2.10 0.55 5.99
CA ALA A 65 3.34 1.24 5.65
C ALA A 65 3.17 2.76 5.78
N ALA A 66 2.21 3.37 5.09
CA ALA A 66 1.96 4.82 5.14
C ALA A 66 1.78 5.33 6.58
N ARG A 67 1.00 4.60 7.40
CA ARG A 67 0.77 4.95 8.80
C ARG A 67 2.02 4.83 9.68
N ALA A 68 2.87 3.84 9.43
CA ALA A 68 4.12 3.68 10.18
C ALA A 68 5.05 4.88 9.95
N ILE A 69 5.09 5.42 8.73
CA ILE A 69 5.88 6.62 8.41
C ILE A 69 5.32 7.86 9.12
N GLU A 70 4.00 8.10 9.05
CA GLU A 70 3.38 9.22 9.77
C GLU A 70 3.62 9.18 11.29
N ALA A 71 3.76 7.98 11.86
CA ALA A 71 4.03 7.80 13.28
C ALA A 71 5.47 8.16 13.65
N ASP A 72 6.44 7.88 12.77
CA ASP A 72 7.86 8.19 12.98
C ASP A 72 8.10 9.71 12.88
N GLU A 73 7.48 10.38 11.90
CA GLU A 73 7.55 11.84 11.75
C GLU A 73 6.98 12.62 12.95
N ARG A 74 6.04 12.02 13.69
CA ARG A 74 5.40 12.64 14.86
C ARG A 74 6.17 12.45 16.16
N ARG A 75 7.24 11.65 16.19
CA ARG A 75 8.06 11.43 17.39
C ARG A 75 9.15 12.51 17.41
N PRO A 76 8.95 13.65 18.11
CA PRO A 76 9.97 14.68 18.17
C PRO A 76 11.13 14.16 19.01
N GLU A 77 12.34 14.62 18.74
CA GLU A 77 13.57 14.35 19.49
C GLU A 77 13.44 14.82 20.97
N ASP A 78 12.72 14.08 21.81
CA ASP A 78 12.53 14.40 23.24
C ASP A 78 13.51 13.64 24.16
N GLU A 79 14.68 13.27 23.62
CA GLU A 79 15.77 12.64 24.38
C GLU A 79 17.11 13.30 24.05
N ARG A 80 17.22 14.61 24.29
CA ARG A 80 18.52 15.22 24.60
C ARG A 80 18.48 15.57 26.08
N PRO A 81 19.04 14.74 26.98
CA PRO A 81 19.26 15.20 28.34
C PRO A 81 20.14 16.45 28.24
N GLU A 82 19.60 17.59 28.68
CA GLU A 82 20.38 18.81 28.83
C GLU A 82 21.55 18.48 29.75
N ASP A 83 22.75 18.51 29.17
CA ASP A 83 24.01 18.58 29.89
C ASP A 83 24.00 19.89 30.68
N THR A 84 23.39 19.84 31.87
CA THR A 84 23.56 20.88 32.88
C THR A 84 24.93 20.64 33.51
N GLY A 85 25.96 21.08 32.79
CA GLY A 85 27.26 21.34 33.37
C GLY A 85 27.13 22.44 34.42
N GLY A 86 27.48 22.10 35.66
CA GLY A 86 27.56 22.99 36.82
C GLY A 86 28.11 22.27 38.03
#